data_AF-A0AAF3JB30-F1
#
_entry.id   AF-A0AAF3JB30-F1
#
_cell.length_a   1.000
_cell.length_b   1.000
_cell.length_c   1.000
_cell.angle_alpha   90.00
_cell.angle_beta   90.00
_cell.angle_gamma   90.00
#
_symmetry.space_group_name_H-M   'P 1'
#
loop_
_entity.id
_entity.type
_entity.pdbx_description
1 polymer ?
#
loop_
_entity_poly.entity_id
_entity_poly.type
_entity_poly.pdbx_seq_one_letter_code
_entity_poly.pdbx_strand_id
1 'polypeptide(L)'
;MSLRGQCTICYSAFTPTTVSALPCGHTFHARCIGKWLDTPGRGCPNCRRKCRAKDVTRIFFENGGLNDTLNGTTPKSGEEALLAKNKALKARLNDVTAESNRKNKALKELLQAKHLALDAEKKKCREMAQDLEAKKKRLSELEIGVGQGHLLVGSGSLEFAICFKRSSSLQRKSEVLKAKKKSTICIKSNVVTSFE
;
A
#
# COMPACT_ATOMS: atom_id res chain seq x y z
N MET A 1 31.33 40.77 -24.76
CA MET A 1 30.55 42.00 -24.50
C MET A 1 29.14 41.58 -24.10
N SER A 2 28.77 41.70 -22.82
CA SER A 2 27.41 41.37 -22.38
C SER A 2 26.46 42.49 -22.80
N LEU A 3 25.50 42.20 -23.67
CA LEU A 3 24.37 43.09 -23.95
C LEU A 3 23.48 43.15 -22.69
N ARG A 4 23.82 44.04 -21.75
CA ARG A 4 22.91 44.37 -20.64
C ARG A 4 21.79 45.23 -21.19
N GLY A 5 20.60 44.66 -21.34
CA GLY A 5 19.41 45.43 -21.73
C GLY A 5 19.08 46.50 -20.68
N GLN A 6 19.03 47.76 -21.09
CA GLN A 6 18.65 48.90 -20.26
C GLN A 6 17.46 49.62 -20.89
N CYS A 7 16.62 50.25 -20.07
CA CYS A 7 15.52 51.06 -20.55
C CYS A 7 16.03 52.44 -21.00
N THR A 8 15.76 52.85 -22.23
CA THR A 8 16.23 54.15 -22.76
C THR A 8 15.46 55.36 -22.21
N ILE A 9 14.37 55.15 -21.45
CA ILE A 9 13.59 56.23 -20.82
C ILE A 9 14.19 56.64 -19.46
N CYS A 10 14.66 55.66 -18.67
CA CYS A 10 15.17 55.89 -17.31
C CYS A 10 16.62 55.44 -17.12
N TYR A 11 17.26 54.93 -18.17
CA TYR A 11 18.65 54.43 -18.20
C TYR A 11 18.98 53.35 -17.16
N SER A 12 17.96 52.69 -16.61
CA SER A 12 18.10 51.63 -15.61
C SER A 12 18.03 50.24 -16.25
N ALA A 13 18.70 49.26 -15.64
CA ALA A 13 18.69 47.88 -16.11
C ALA A 13 17.29 47.25 -16.06
N PHE A 14 17.03 46.31 -16.97
CA PHE A 14 15.80 45.53 -16.93
C PHE A 14 15.83 44.50 -15.80
N THR A 15 14.71 44.37 -15.09
CA THR A 15 14.46 43.22 -14.20
C THR A 15 13.49 42.25 -14.89
N PRO A 16 13.56 40.93 -14.61
CA PRO A 16 12.79 39.92 -15.34
C PRO A 16 11.27 40.14 -15.37
N THR A 17 10.72 40.88 -14.41
CA THR A 17 9.27 41.09 -14.25
C THR A 17 8.76 42.43 -14.77
N THR A 18 9.65 43.31 -15.25
CA THR A 18 9.31 44.71 -15.53
C THR A 18 9.40 45.08 -17.02
N VAL A 19 9.77 44.15 -17.90
CA VAL A 19 10.00 44.45 -19.33
C VAL A 19 8.69 44.43 -20.12
N SER A 20 8.54 45.38 -21.03
CA SER A 20 7.46 45.43 -22.02
C SER A 20 8.00 45.84 -23.37
N ALA A 21 7.42 45.30 -24.43
CA ALA A 21 7.75 45.62 -25.81
C ALA A 21 6.60 46.33 -26.51
N LEU A 22 6.97 47.21 -27.44
CA LEU A 22 6.05 47.77 -28.42
C LEU A 22 6.00 46.89 -29.69
N PRO A 23 4.99 47.05 -30.56
CA PRO A 23 4.91 46.32 -31.85
C PRO A 23 6.07 46.59 -32.81
N CYS A 24 6.93 47.57 -32.51
CA CYS A 24 8.16 47.82 -33.23
C CYS A 24 9.37 47.00 -32.73
N GLY A 25 9.21 46.21 -31.67
CA GLY A 25 10.27 45.38 -31.08
C GLY A 25 11.14 46.08 -30.03
N HIS A 26 10.99 47.39 -29.82
CA HIS A 26 11.73 48.11 -28.77
C HIS A 26 11.17 47.80 -27.37
N THR A 27 12.08 47.60 -26.41
CA THR A 27 11.77 47.21 -25.03
C THR A 27 12.02 48.35 -24.04
N PHE A 28 11.15 48.42 -23.02
CA PHE A 28 11.17 49.43 -21.97
C PHE A 28 10.63 48.83 -20.67
N HIS A 29 10.79 49.51 -19.53
CA HIS A 29 10.00 49.14 -18.35
C HIS A 29 8.53 49.43 -18.59
N ALA A 30 7.64 48.55 -18.14
CA ALA A 30 6.18 48.69 -18.25
C ALA A 30 5.69 50.07 -17.76
N ARG A 31 6.23 50.52 -16.60
CA ARG A 31 5.92 51.83 -16.03
C ARG A 31 6.43 52.99 -16.88
N CYS A 32 7.63 52.87 -17.44
CA CYS A 32 8.25 53.94 -18.23
C CYS A 32 7.50 54.15 -19.53
N ILE A 33 7.20 53.07 -20.26
CA ILE A 33 6.48 53.18 -21.54
C ILE A 33 5.01 53.52 -21.36
N GLY A 34 4.37 53.06 -20.27
CA GLY A 34 3.00 53.46 -19.92
C GLY A 34 2.89 54.98 -19.79
N LYS A 35 3.70 55.57 -18.90
CA LYS A 35 3.74 57.04 -18.71
C LYS A 35 4.04 57.82 -19.98
N TRP A 36 4.87 57.27 -20.85
CA TRP A 36 5.21 57.92 -22.11
C TRP A 36 4.01 57.97 -23.06
N LEU A 37 3.25 56.88 -23.16
CA LEU A 37 2.08 56.76 -24.04
C LEU A 37 0.79 57.37 -23.47
N ASP A 38 0.76 57.70 -22.17
CA ASP A 38 -0.33 58.47 -21.57
C ASP A 38 -0.47 59.88 -22.17
N THR A 39 0.63 60.42 -22.73
CA THR A 39 0.54 61.68 -23.48
C THR A 39 0.00 61.42 -24.90
N PRO A 40 -1.08 62.09 -25.31
CA PRO A 40 -1.66 61.91 -26.64
C PRO A 40 -0.66 62.29 -27.75
N GLY A 41 -0.69 61.51 -28.84
CA GLY A 41 0.14 61.75 -30.03
C GLY A 41 1.58 61.21 -29.96
N ARG A 42 2.01 60.61 -28.85
CA ARG A 42 3.33 59.98 -28.74
C ARG A 42 3.34 58.57 -29.33
N GLY A 43 4.48 58.20 -29.92
CA GLY A 43 4.78 56.85 -30.41
C GLY A 43 6.01 56.28 -29.70
N CYS A 44 6.63 55.25 -30.29
CA CYS A 44 7.85 54.65 -29.74
C CYS A 44 8.96 55.70 -29.52
N PRO A 45 9.59 55.80 -28.33
CA PRO A 45 10.69 56.71 -28.07
C PRO A 45 11.90 56.56 -29.01
N ASN A 46 12.17 55.33 -29.47
CA ASN A 46 13.37 55.02 -30.25
C ASN A 46 13.15 55.19 -31.77
N CYS A 47 12.00 54.76 -32.29
CA CYS A 47 11.75 54.75 -33.75
C CYS A 47 10.53 55.56 -34.20
N ARG A 48 9.83 56.23 -33.27
CA ARG A 48 8.65 57.08 -33.53
C ARG A 48 7.47 56.40 -34.20
N ARG A 49 7.49 55.06 -34.35
CA ARG A 49 6.33 54.29 -34.83
C ARG A 49 5.13 54.57 -33.91
N LYS A 50 3.97 54.88 -34.51
CA LYS A 50 2.72 55.09 -33.77
C LYS A 50 2.35 53.81 -33.01
N CYS A 51 2.21 53.93 -31.69
CA CYS A 51 1.80 52.85 -30.79
C CYS A 51 0.93 53.48 -29.71
N ARG A 52 -0.12 52.78 -29.27
CA ARG A 52 -1.00 53.21 -28.18
C ARG A 52 -0.72 52.37 -26.94
N ALA A 53 -1.19 52.81 -25.77
CA ALA A 53 -1.01 52.07 -24.52
C ALA A 53 -1.53 50.62 -24.60
N LYS A 54 -2.60 50.39 -25.37
CA LYS A 54 -3.16 49.05 -25.62
C LYS A 54 -2.26 48.12 -26.44
N ASP A 55 -1.30 48.67 -27.19
CA ASP A 55 -0.40 47.92 -28.05
C ASP A 55 0.86 47.45 -27.30
N VAL A 56 1.00 47.82 -26.02
CA VAL A 56 2.13 47.45 -25.17
C VAL A 56 1.97 46.01 -24.71
N THR A 57 2.93 45.16 -25.05
CA THR A 57 2.95 43.74 -24.64
C THR A 57 3.94 43.55 -23.51
N ARG A 58 3.48 43.02 -22.37
CA ARG A 58 4.37 42.66 -21.26
C ARG A 58 5.10 41.36 -21.57
N ILE A 59 6.42 41.36 -21.40
CA ILE A 59 7.25 40.17 -21.64
C ILE A 59 7.51 39.49 -20.31
N PHE A 60 7.26 38.19 -20.26
CA PHE A 60 7.61 37.32 -19.15
C PHE A 60 8.73 36.39 -19.60
N PHE A 61 9.80 36.30 -18.81
CA PHE A 61 10.89 35.36 -19.07
C PHE A 61 10.69 34.13 -18.19
N GLU A 62 10.59 32.94 -18.80
CA GLU A 62 10.40 31.65 -18.13
C GLU A 62 11.50 31.37 -17.07
N ASN A 63 12.72 31.86 -17.31
CA ASN A 63 13.91 31.60 -16.51
C ASN A 63 14.48 32.85 -15.83
N GLY A 64 13.65 33.67 -15.18
CA GLY A 64 14.08 34.85 -14.41
C GLY A 64 14.91 34.56 -13.14
N GLY A 65 15.55 33.40 -13.03
CA GLY A 65 16.32 32.93 -11.87
C GLY A 65 17.83 32.82 -12.11
N LEU A 66 18.41 33.63 -12.99
CA LEU A 66 19.87 33.71 -13.14
C LEU A 66 20.41 34.97 -12.44
N ASN A 67 20.74 34.76 -11.17
CA ASN A 67 21.76 35.45 -10.36
C ASN A 67 21.85 36.98 -10.48
N ASP A 68 21.14 37.68 -9.60
CA ASP A 68 21.55 39.00 -9.12
C ASP A 68 22.10 38.85 -7.68
N THR A 69 23.23 38.15 -7.56
CA THR A 69 24.13 38.23 -6.40
C THR A 69 24.87 39.56 -6.43
N LEU A 70 24.16 40.67 -6.28
CA LEU A 70 24.73 41.98 -5.99
C LEU A 70 23.84 42.73 -5.01
N ASN A 71 24.10 42.46 -3.72
CA ASN A 71 23.84 43.30 -2.55
C ASN A 71 22.64 44.25 -2.58
N GLY A 72 21.57 43.89 -1.85
CA GLY A 72 20.58 44.88 -1.42
C GLY A 72 19.25 44.32 -0.90
N THR A 73 19.26 43.76 0.30
CA THR A 73 18.13 43.75 1.27
C THR A 73 16.78 43.10 0.90
N THR A 74 16.52 41.94 1.54
CA THR A 74 15.23 41.38 2.08
C THR A 74 14.32 40.53 1.18
N PRO A 75 13.60 39.50 1.74
CA PRO A 75 13.28 39.26 3.16
C PRO A 75 13.86 37.94 3.71
N LYS A 76 14.76 38.06 4.70
CA LYS A 76 15.31 36.94 5.49
C LYS A 76 14.25 36.14 6.27
N SER A 77 13.00 36.59 6.34
CA SER A 77 11.94 35.91 7.11
C SER A 77 11.32 34.70 6.41
N GLY A 78 11.24 34.70 5.07
CA GLY A 78 10.55 33.65 4.32
C GLY A 78 11.42 32.41 4.07
N GLU A 79 12.67 32.62 3.70
CA GLU A 79 13.60 31.55 3.34
C GLU A 79 14.10 30.78 4.57
N GLU A 80 14.31 31.48 5.70
CA GLU A 80 14.64 30.84 6.97
C GLU A 80 13.44 30.04 7.52
N ALA A 81 12.22 30.56 7.39
CA ALA A 81 11.01 29.81 7.72
C ALA A 81 10.82 28.57 6.82
N LEU A 82 11.18 28.67 5.54
CA LEU A 82 11.12 27.54 4.61
C LEU A 82 12.21 26.50 4.92
N LEU A 83 13.42 26.93 5.29
CA LEU A 83 14.50 26.04 5.70
C LEU A 83 14.16 25.32 7.01
N ALA A 84 13.60 26.04 7.99
CA ALA A 84 13.13 25.46 9.23
C ALA A 84 12.01 24.44 9.01
N LYS A 85 11.03 24.74 8.13
CA LYS A 85 9.99 23.79 7.72
C LYS A 85 10.57 22.56 7.03
N ASN A 86 11.52 22.72 6.11
CA ASN A 86 12.19 21.61 5.45
C ASN A 86 12.96 20.74 6.43
N LYS A 87 13.66 21.34 7.41
CA LYS A 87 14.36 20.61 8.46
C LYS A 87 13.38 19.81 9.33
N ALA A 88 12.27 20.43 9.74
CA ALA A 88 11.23 19.77 10.50
C ALA A 88 10.56 18.62 9.72
N LEU A 89 10.26 18.83 8.43
CA LEU A 89 9.71 17.79 7.56
C LEU A 89 10.69 16.63 7.35
N LYS A 90 11.98 16.92 7.17
CA LYS A 90 13.02 15.88 7.07
C LYS A 90 13.15 15.07 8.37
N ALA A 91 13.08 15.72 9.52
CA ALA A 91 13.07 15.02 10.81
C ALA A 91 11.86 14.09 10.94
N ARG A 92 10.65 14.61 10.66
CA ARG A 92 9.41 13.81 10.66
C ARG A 92 9.48 12.64 9.68
N LEU A 93 10.05 12.84 8.50
CA LEU A 93 10.23 11.79 7.51
C LEU A 93 11.14 10.68 8.04
N ASN A 94 12.26 11.04 8.68
CA ASN A 94 13.18 10.08 9.29
C ASN A 94 12.52 9.31 10.43
N ASP A 95 11.75 9.98 11.29
CA ASP A 95 11.03 9.35 12.40
C ASP A 95 9.99 8.34 11.91
N VAL A 96 9.16 8.74 10.94
CA VAL A 96 8.15 7.86 10.32
C VAL A 96 8.82 6.68 9.61
N THR A 97 9.95 6.90 8.94
CA THR A 97 10.71 5.84 8.27
C THR A 97 11.30 4.87 9.30
N ALA A 98 11.85 5.36 10.41
CA ALA A 98 12.36 4.54 11.49
C ALA A 98 11.24 3.71 12.14
N GLU A 99 10.07 4.31 12.38
CA GLU A 99 8.90 3.61 12.92
C GLU A 99 8.41 2.53 11.95
N SER A 100 8.30 2.84 10.66
CA SER A 100 7.94 1.87 9.61
C SER A 100 8.91 0.69 9.58
N ASN A 101 10.21 0.95 9.65
CA ASN A 101 11.23 -0.09 9.67
C ASN A 101 11.14 -0.97 10.93
N ARG A 102 10.87 -0.38 12.10
CA ARG A 102 10.64 -1.14 13.35
C ARG A 102 9.41 -2.04 13.23
N LYS A 103 8.29 -1.51 12.72
CA LYS A 103 7.06 -2.29 12.50
C LYS A 103 7.27 -3.42 11.51
N ASN A 104 7.96 -3.17 10.40
CA ASN A 104 8.28 -4.20 9.40
C ASN A 104 9.15 -5.31 9.98
N LYS A 105 10.16 -4.96 10.79
CA LYS A 105 10.98 -5.95 11.49
C LYS A 105 10.15 -6.80 12.45
N ALA A 106 9.38 -6.16 13.33
CA ALA A 106 8.53 -6.87 14.30
C ALA A 106 7.47 -7.76 13.60
N LEU A 107 6.87 -7.28 12.52
CA LEU A 107 5.91 -8.05 11.73
C LEU A 107 6.56 -9.28 11.09
N LYS A 108 7.79 -9.15 10.57
CA LYS A 108 8.55 -10.25 10.00
C LYS A 108 8.90 -11.32 11.05
N GLU A 109 9.34 -10.90 12.23
CA GLU A 109 9.61 -11.81 13.36
C GLU A 109 8.34 -12.53 13.82
N LEU A 110 7.22 -11.81 13.93
CA LEU A 110 5.93 -12.40 14.28
C LEU A 110 5.47 -13.43 13.22
N LEU A 111 5.61 -13.09 11.94
CA LEU A 111 5.25 -13.99 10.84
C LEU A 111 6.09 -15.28 10.88
N GLN A 112 7.40 -15.16 11.12
CA GLN A 112 8.29 -16.31 11.25
C GLN A 112 7.89 -17.19 12.45
N ALA A 113 7.60 -16.60 13.61
CA ALA A 113 7.15 -17.33 14.79
C ALA A 113 5.82 -18.07 14.52
N LYS A 114 4.88 -17.43 13.81
CA LYS A 114 3.62 -18.06 13.41
C LYS A 114 3.82 -19.22 12.45
N HIS A 115 4.76 -19.12 11.50
CA HIS A 115 5.07 -20.21 10.58
C HIS A 115 5.63 -21.42 11.33
N LEU A 116 6.59 -21.21 12.24
CA LEU A 116 7.15 -22.27 13.08
C LEU A 116 6.08 -22.95 13.96
N ALA A 117 5.19 -22.18 14.56
CA ALA A 117 4.07 -22.72 15.35
C ALA A 117 3.10 -23.55 14.50
N LEU A 118 2.77 -23.06 13.30
CA LEU A 118 1.92 -23.78 12.35
C LEU A 118 2.57 -25.10 11.92
N ASP A 119 3.87 -25.11 11.67
CA ASP A 119 4.59 -26.32 11.26
C ASP A 119 4.68 -27.36 12.38
N ALA A 120 4.85 -26.92 13.62
CA ALA A 120 4.79 -27.79 14.80
C ALA A 120 3.40 -28.42 14.94
N GLU A 121 2.32 -27.64 14.73
CA GLU A 121 0.95 -28.14 14.83
C GLU A 121 0.61 -29.11 13.68
N LYS A 122 1.07 -28.81 12.47
CA LYS A 122 0.99 -29.73 11.32
C LYS A 122 1.71 -31.05 11.61
N LYS A 123 2.88 -31.01 12.26
CA LYS A 123 3.63 -32.22 12.63
C LYS A 123 2.82 -33.11 13.59
N LYS A 124 2.24 -32.53 14.65
CA LYS A 124 1.36 -33.26 15.57
C LYS A 124 0.16 -33.87 14.86
N CYS A 125 -0.46 -33.14 13.93
CA CYS A 125 -1.58 -33.68 13.13
C CYS A 125 -1.15 -34.86 12.26
N ARG A 126 0.06 -34.84 11.67
CA ARG A 126 0.61 -35.98 10.91
C ARG A 126 0.85 -37.20 11.79
N GLU A 127 1.44 -37.01 12.97
CA GLU A 127 1.68 -38.10 13.94
C GLU A 127 0.36 -38.71 14.41
N MET A 128 -0.61 -37.89 14.80
CA MET A 128 -1.96 -38.35 15.19
C MET A 128 -2.67 -39.11 14.04
N ALA A 129 -2.51 -38.67 12.80
CA ALA A 129 -3.08 -39.36 11.64
C ALA A 129 -2.43 -40.74 11.41
N GLN A 130 -1.11 -40.84 11.56
CA GLN A 130 -0.38 -42.11 11.48
C GLN A 130 -0.81 -43.08 12.60
N ASP A 131 -0.95 -42.59 13.83
CA ASP A 131 -1.42 -43.38 14.97
C ASP A 131 -2.84 -43.92 14.76
N LEU A 132 -3.75 -43.07 14.24
CA LEU A 132 -5.10 -43.49 13.91
C LEU A 132 -5.10 -44.57 12.83
N GLU A 133 -4.25 -44.45 11.81
CA GLU A 133 -4.15 -45.45 10.75
C GLU A 133 -3.57 -46.78 11.27
N ALA A 134 -2.55 -46.73 12.12
CA ALA A 134 -2.00 -47.91 12.79
C ALA A 134 -3.04 -48.61 13.68
N LYS A 135 -3.85 -47.83 14.43
CA LYS A 135 -4.96 -48.36 15.23
C LYS A 135 -6.03 -49.02 14.37
N LYS A 136 -6.39 -48.44 13.21
CA LYS A 136 -7.33 -49.07 12.26
C LYS A 136 -6.80 -50.40 11.74
N LYS A 137 -5.52 -50.47 11.36
CA LYS A 137 -4.89 -51.70 10.88
C LYS A 137 -4.95 -52.81 11.94
N ARG A 138 -4.58 -52.49 13.19
CA ARG A 138 -4.69 -53.44 14.32
C ARG A 138 -6.12 -53.91 14.56
N LEU A 139 -7.11 -53.02 14.45
CA LEU A 139 -8.52 -53.40 14.55
C LEU A 139 -8.92 -54.37 13.44
N SER A 140 -8.49 -54.13 12.19
CA SER A 140 -8.76 -55.06 11.09
C SER A 140 -8.10 -56.44 11.27
N GLU A 141 -6.89 -56.49 11.84
CA GLU A 141 -6.22 -57.76 12.17
C GLU A 141 -6.98 -58.54 13.25
N LEU A 142 -7.49 -57.85 14.28
CA LEU A 142 -8.30 -58.46 15.34
C LEU A 142 -9.67 -58.95 14.82
N GLU A 143 -10.29 -58.23 13.88
CA GLU A 143 -11.52 -58.64 13.22
C GLU A 143 -11.35 -59.93 12.39
N ILE A 144 -10.19 -60.12 11.75
CA ILE A 144 -9.86 -61.36 11.02
C ILE A 144 -9.64 -62.54 11.98
N GLY A 145 -8.98 -62.32 13.13
CA GLY A 145 -8.74 -63.35 14.14
C GLY A 145 -10.01 -63.87 14.81
N VAL A 146 -11.02 -63.01 15.01
CA VAL A 146 -12.35 -63.43 15.50
C VAL A 146 -13.09 -64.27 14.44
N GLY A 147 -12.82 -64.06 13.15
CA GLY A 147 -13.38 -64.86 12.06
C GLY A 147 -12.75 -66.25 11.88
N GLN A 148 -11.51 -66.46 12.35
CA GLN A 148 -10.77 -67.73 12.17
C GLN A 148 -10.78 -68.65 13.41
N GLY A 149 -11.22 -68.18 14.58
CA GLY A 149 -11.27 -68.96 15.83
C GLY A 149 -12.35 -70.05 15.93
N HIS A 150 -12.96 -70.48 14.83
CA HIS A 150 -13.97 -71.53 14.82
C HIS A 150 -13.69 -72.57 13.72
N LEU A 151 -12.74 -73.49 13.95
CA LEU A 151 -12.83 -74.87 13.46
C LEU A 151 -11.72 -75.78 14.01
N LEU A 152 -11.73 -76.13 15.30
CA LEU A 152 -11.07 -77.36 15.77
C LEU A 152 -11.90 -77.95 16.92
N VAL A 153 -13.07 -78.49 16.61
CA VAL A 153 -13.66 -79.54 17.44
C VAL A 153 -13.95 -80.70 16.51
N GLY A 154 -13.21 -81.78 16.72
CA GLY A 154 -13.28 -83.01 15.96
C GLY A 154 -14.72 -83.52 15.87
N SER A 155 -15.04 -84.08 14.71
CA SER A 155 -16.24 -84.83 14.42
C SER A 155 -16.38 -86.02 15.36
N GLY A 156 -17.05 -85.80 16.48
CA GLY A 156 -17.81 -86.77 17.25
C GLY A 156 -19.21 -86.20 17.39
N SER A 157 -20.12 -86.69 16.55
CA SER A 157 -21.52 -86.29 16.40
C SER A 157 -22.21 -85.83 17.68
N LEU A 158 -22.52 -84.54 17.79
CA LEU A 158 -23.77 -84.00 18.35
C LEU A 158 -23.81 -82.49 18.13
N GLU A 159 -24.83 -82.00 17.42
CA GLU A 159 -25.10 -80.57 17.27
C GLU A 159 -25.35 -79.94 18.64
N PHE A 160 -24.35 -79.22 19.16
CA PHE A 160 -24.53 -78.31 20.28
C PHE A 160 -24.61 -76.88 19.75
N ALA A 161 -25.81 -76.33 19.76
CA ALA A 161 -26.06 -74.91 19.52
C ALA A 161 -25.42 -74.10 20.67
N ILE A 162 -24.19 -73.62 20.47
CA ILE A 162 -23.57 -72.68 21.41
C ILE A 162 -24.08 -71.27 21.08
N CYS A 163 -25.04 -70.82 21.90
CA CYS A 163 -25.49 -69.43 21.96
C CYS A 163 -24.34 -68.53 22.44
N PHE A 164 -23.52 -68.04 21.50
CA PHE A 164 -22.57 -66.98 21.78
C PHE A 164 -23.36 -65.67 21.92
N LYS A 165 -23.71 -65.30 23.17
CA LYS A 165 -24.20 -63.97 23.52
C LYS A 165 -23.15 -62.95 23.10
N ARG A 166 -23.25 -62.49 21.86
CA ARG A 166 -22.59 -61.30 21.33
C ARG A 166 -23.00 -60.15 22.26
N SER A 167 -22.12 -59.76 23.18
CA SER A 167 -22.37 -58.73 24.18
C SER A 167 -23.01 -57.53 23.51
N SER A 168 -24.29 -57.30 23.81
CA SER A 168 -25.20 -56.33 23.20
C SER A 168 -24.72 -54.87 23.30
N SER A 169 -23.59 -54.65 23.96
CA SER A 169 -22.94 -53.37 24.23
C SER A 169 -22.09 -52.85 23.06
N LEU A 170 -21.50 -53.73 22.22
CA LEU A 170 -20.63 -53.29 21.12
C LEU A 170 -21.40 -52.95 19.83
N GLN A 171 -22.49 -53.65 19.55
CA GLN A 171 -23.33 -53.37 18.38
C GLN A 171 -24.12 -52.07 18.53
N ARG A 172 -24.56 -51.74 19.76
CA ARG A 172 -25.20 -50.44 20.05
C ARG A 172 -24.24 -49.26 19.87
N LYS A 173 -22.94 -49.42 20.17
CA LYS A 173 -21.96 -48.31 20.04
C LYS A 173 -21.68 -47.93 18.58
N SER A 174 -21.65 -48.91 17.66
CA SER A 174 -21.44 -48.63 16.23
C SER A 174 -22.65 -47.97 15.57
N GLU A 175 -23.87 -48.32 16.00
CA GLU A 175 -25.11 -47.65 15.57
C GLU A 175 -25.26 -46.24 16.16
N VAL A 176 -24.92 -46.04 17.44
CA VAL A 176 -24.94 -44.72 18.09
C VAL A 176 -23.90 -43.76 17.47
N LEU A 177 -22.73 -44.26 17.07
CA LEU A 177 -21.72 -43.46 16.36
C LEU A 177 -22.16 -43.10 14.92
N LYS A 178 -22.85 -44.01 14.22
CA LYS A 178 -23.45 -43.73 12.91
C LYS A 178 -24.61 -42.72 13.01
N ALA A 179 -25.42 -42.80 14.07
CA ALA A 179 -26.49 -41.84 14.33
C ALA A 179 -25.97 -40.43 14.69
N LYS A 180 -24.90 -40.33 15.50
CA LYS A 180 -24.25 -39.04 15.83
C LYS A 180 -23.61 -38.38 14.61
N LYS A 181 -23.00 -39.15 13.70
CA LYS A 181 -22.41 -38.61 12.46
C LYS A 181 -23.46 -38.06 11.48
N LYS A 182 -24.68 -38.65 11.47
CA LYS A 182 -25.83 -38.18 10.69
C LYS A 182 -26.46 -36.91 11.28
N SER A 183 -26.47 -36.79 12.61
CA SER A 183 -26.96 -35.60 13.34
C SER A 183 -26.03 -34.38 13.16
N THR A 184 -24.71 -34.53 13.29
CA THR A 184 -23.77 -33.40 13.14
C THR A 184 -23.69 -32.83 11.71
N ILE A 185 -23.98 -33.65 10.69
CA ILE A 185 -24.05 -33.20 9.29
C ILE A 185 -25.33 -32.39 9.01
N CYS A 186 -26.42 -32.59 9.77
CA CYS A 186 -27.66 -31.85 9.57
C CYS A 186 -27.69 -30.47 10.27
N ILE A 187 -26.80 -30.20 11.25
CA ILE A 187 -26.81 -28.94 12.02
C ILE A 187 -26.01 -27.82 11.33
N LYS A 188 -25.15 -28.13 10.34
CA LYS A 188 -24.35 -27.11 9.64
C LYS A 188 -24.99 -26.53 8.37
N SER A 189 -26.20 -26.95 8.00
CA SER A 189 -26.84 -26.52 6.75
C SER A 189 -27.92 -25.45 6.90
N ASN A 190 -28.06 -24.82 8.09
CA ASN A 190 -29.21 -23.93 8.34
C ASN A 190 -28.88 -22.57 8.96
N VAL A 191 -27.81 -21.90 8.51
CA VAL A 191 -27.60 -20.46 8.74
C VAL A 191 -26.90 -19.82 7.53
N VAL A 192 -27.60 -19.69 6.39
CA VAL A 192 -27.44 -18.56 5.45
C VAL A 192 -28.74 -18.45 4.65
N THR A 193 -29.60 -17.48 4.98
CA THR A 193 -30.58 -16.80 4.09
C THR A 193 -31.54 -15.99 4.95
N SER A 194 -31.18 -14.74 5.24
CA SER A 194 -32.11 -13.63 5.57
C SER A 194 -31.28 -12.35 5.70
N PHE A 195 -31.03 -11.70 4.57
CA PHE A 195 -30.73 -10.27 4.46
C PHE A 195 -31.04 -9.90 3.01
N GLU A 196 -32.31 -9.59 2.76
CA GLU A 196 -32.71 -8.50 1.86
C GLU A 196 -33.01 -7.28 2.73
#